data_AF-A0A7W7R9J4-F1
#
_entry.id   AF-A0A7W7R9J4-F1
#
_cell.length_a   1.000
_cell.length_b   1.000
_cell.length_c   1.000
_cell.angle_alpha   90.00
_cell.angle_beta   90.00
_cell.angle_gamma   90.00
#
_symmetry.space_group_name_H-M   'P 1'
#
loop_
_entity.id
_entity.type
_entity.pdbx_description
1 polymer ?
#
loop_
_entity_poly.entity_id
_entity_poly.type
_entity_poly.pdbx_seq_one_letter_code
_entity_poly.pdbx_strand_id
1 'polypeptide(L)'
;MADLVVKDLQDLVSDLNELIGQFEGALDFQNDDKGLWGQHNANLSMGDFADNWTVHRDAMVKDMKALRDKVTKVDAAWTQGDQQLLASFQS
;
A
#
# COMPACT_ATOMS: atom_id res chain seq x y z
N MET A 1 -27.17 7.03 0.08
CA MET A 1 -26.53 5.78 -0.41
C MET A 1 -25.16 6.06 -1.04
N ALA A 2 -25.00 7.14 -1.82
CA ALA A 2 -23.67 7.61 -2.27
C ALA A 2 -22.73 8.00 -1.12
N ASP A 3 -23.27 8.65 -0.09
CA ASP A 3 -22.51 9.13 1.09
C ASP A 3 -21.79 8.04 1.90
N LEU A 4 -22.24 6.78 1.80
CA LEU A 4 -21.61 5.67 2.53
C LEU A 4 -20.40 5.14 1.76
N VAL A 5 -20.54 4.96 0.44
CA VAL A 5 -19.50 4.37 -0.41
C VAL A 5 -18.29 5.29 -0.56
N VAL A 6 -18.49 6.60 -0.58
CA VAL A 6 -17.40 7.60 -0.74
C VAL A 6 -16.58 7.75 0.54
N LYS A 7 -17.25 7.72 1.70
CA LYS A 7 -16.59 7.82 3.00
C LYS A 7 -15.57 6.71 3.22
N ASP A 8 -15.89 5.51 2.73
CA ASP A 8 -15.02 4.33 2.86
C ASP A 8 -13.78 4.38 1.93
N LEU A 9 -13.76 5.20 0.87
CA LEU A 9 -12.62 5.27 -0.05
C LEU A 9 -11.42 6.00 0.55
N GLN A 10 -11.67 7.04 1.36
CA GLN A 10 -10.60 7.78 2.03
C GLN A 10 -9.97 6.96 3.15
N ASP A 11 -10.80 6.23 3.91
CA ASP A 11 -10.33 5.29 4.92
C ASP A 11 -9.50 4.17 4.27
N LEU A 12 -9.95 3.61 3.14
CA LEU A 12 -9.17 2.63 2.38
C LEU A 12 -7.82 3.17 1.88
N VAL A 13 -7.75 4.44 1.45
CA VAL A 13 -6.48 5.08 1.08
C VAL A 13 -5.56 5.22 2.29
N SER A 14 -6.10 5.55 3.46
CA SER A 14 -5.34 5.61 4.71
C SER A 14 -4.74 4.26 5.07
N ASP A 15 -5.57 3.20 5.07
CA ASP A 15 -5.14 1.84 5.38
C ASP A 15 -4.06 1.34 4.41
N LEU A 16 -4.20 1.63 3.10
CA LEU A 16 -3.19 1.29 2.11
C LEU A 16 -1.87 2.02 2.35
N ASN A 17 -1.89 3.29 2.77
CA ASN A 17 -0.67 4.01 3.11
C ASN A 17 0.02 3.42 4.33
N GLU A 18 -0.74 3.00 5.35
CA GLU A 18 -0.18 2.34 6.53
C GLU A 18 0.48 1.00 6.14
N LEU A 19 -0.22 0.15 5.38
CA LEU A 19 0.32 -1.12 4.91
C LEU A 19 1.57 -0.95 4.04
N ILE A 20 1.57 0.02 3.11
CA ILE A 20 2.74 0.36 2.32
C ILE A 20 3.92 0.73 3.23
N GLY A 21 3.69 1.61 4.21
CA GLY A 21 4.73 2.03 5.15
C GLY A 21 5.30 0.89 5.98
N GLN A 22 4.44 -0.02 6.47
CA GLN A 22 4.88 -1.21 7.21
C GLN A 22 5.73 -2.15 6.34
N PHE A 23 5.34 -2.36 5.09
CA PHE A 23 6.08 -3.21 4.16
C PHE A 23 7.40 -2.57 3.73
N GLU A 24 7.44 -1.26 3.50
CA GLU A 24 8.68 -0.55 3.19
C GLU A 24 9.66 -0.57 4.39
N GLY A 25 9.16 -0.39 5.61
CA GLY A 25 9.97 -0.45 6.85
C GLY A 25 10.49 -1.85 7.21
N ALA A 26 9.88 -2.92 6.68
CA ALA A 26 10.36 -4.29 6.90
C ALA A 26 11.71 -4.59 6.22
N LEU A 27 12.18 -3.73 5.31
CA LEU A 27 13.50 -3.86 4.66
C LEU A 27 14.67 -3.60 5.63
N ASP A 28 14.46 -2.76 6.64
CA ASP A 28 15.50 -2.41 7.62
C ASP A 28 15.80 -3.60 8.53
N PHE A 29 14.77 -4.32 8.98
CA PHE A 29 14.91 -5.52 9.83
C PHE A 29 15.69 -6.66 9.16
N GLN A 30 15.53 -6.85 7.84
CA GLN A 30 16.23 -7.92 7.11
C GLN A 30 17.75 -7.73 7.09
N ASN A 31 18.21 -6.48 6.98
CA ASN A 31 19.64 -6.17 6.91
C ASN A 31 20.29 -6.21 8.30
N ASP A 32 19.54 -5.86 9.35
CA ASP A 32 20.03 -5.86 10.74
C ASP A 32 20.31 -7.28 11.27
N ASP A 33 19.54 -8.29 10.84
CA ASP A 33 19.69 -9.68 11.32
C ASP A 33 20.67 -10.52 10.46
N LYS A 34 21.33 -9.91 9.48
CA LYS A 34 22.23 -10.61 8.56
C LYS A 34 23.48 -11.11 9.31
N GLY A 35 23.64 -12.44 9.39
CA GLY A 35 24.80 -13.09 9.99
C GLY A 35 24.63 -13.57 11.43
N LEU A 36 23.45 -13.38 12.04
CA LEU A 36 23.13 -13.90 13.38
C LEU A 36 22.77 -15.40 13.41
N TRP A 37 22.55 -16.03 12.26
CA TRP A 37 21.99 -17.38 12.16
C TRP A 37 22.99 -18.50 12.50
N GLY A 38 24.24 -18.14 12.82
CA GLY A 38 25.27 -19.00 13.41
C GLY A 38 25.86 -20.06 12.48
N GLN A 39 25.03 -20.90 11.87
CA GLN A 39 25.47 -22.00 11.01
C GLN A 39 25.53 -21.57 9.53
N HIS A 40 26.57 -22.00 8.81
CA HIS A 40 26.78 -21.62 7.39
C HIS A 40 25.58 -21.93 6.48
N ASN A 41 25.00 -23.12 6.60
CA ASN A 41 23.83 -23.51 5.80
C ASN A 41 22.58 -22.68 6.16
N ALA A 42 22.39 -22.37 7.45
CA ALA A 42 21.31 -21.49 7.88
C ALA A 42 21.49 -20.07 7.31
N ASN A 43 22.71 -19.54 7.31
CA ASN A 43 23.00 -18.24 6.67
C ASN A 43 22.72 -18.24 5.16
N LEU A 44 23.03 -19.32 4.44
CA LEU A 44 22.71 -19.44 3.02
C LEU A 44 21.21 -19.49 2.77
N SER A 45 20.48 -20.40 3.43
CA SER A 45 19.04 -20.52 3.26
C SER A 45 18.28 -19.27 3.70
N MET A 46 18.73 -18.61 4.76
CA MET A 46 18.13 -17.34 5.20
C MET A 46 18.47 -16.19 4.27
N GLY A 47 19.65 -16.17 3.64
CA GLY A 47 19.98 -15.23 2.57
C GLY A 47 19.04 -15.39 1.38
N ASP A 48 18.86 -16.62 0.90
CA ASP A 48 17.93 -16.92 -0.22
C ASP A 48 16.48 -16.55 0.11
N PHE A 49 16.03 -16.82 1.34
CA PHE A 49 14.71 -16.41 1.81
C PHE A 49 14.58 -14.88 1.82
N ALA A 50 15.57 -14.19 2.37
CA ALA A 50 15.59 -12.74 2.53
C ALA A 50 15.56 -12.03 1.16
N ASP A 51 16.32 -12.52 0.18
CA ASP A 51 16.33 -11.98 -1.19
C ASP A 51 14.98 -12.21 -1.89
N ASN A 52 14.44 -13.44 -1.83
CA ASN A 52 13.13 -13.74 -2.40
C ASN A 52 12.00 -12.94 -1.73
N TRP A 53 12.05 -12.81 -0.40
CA TRP A 53 11.12 -12.01 0.38
C TRP A 53 11.14 -10.55 -0.07
N THR A 54 12.32 -9.97 -0.24
CA THR A 54 12.47 -8.59 -0.74
C THR A 54 11.80 -8.41 -2.10
N VAL A 55 12.02 -9.32 -3.05
CA VAL A 55 11.39 -9.23 -4.39
C VAL A 55 9.86 -9.28 -4.30
N HIS A 56 9.32 -10.23 -3.53
CA HIS A 56 7.86 -10.38 -3.41
C HIS A 56 7.22 -9.21 -2.67
N ARG A 57 7.87 -8.72 -1.62
CA ARG A 57 7.41 -7.55 -0.85
C ARG A 57 7.40 -6.30 -1.72
N ASP A 58 8.44 -6.06 -2.52
CA ASP A 58 8.49 -4.91 -3.44
C ASP A 58 7.38 -4.97 -4.50
N ALA A 59 7.07 -6.16 -5.00
CA ALA A 59 5.93 -6.36 -5.89
C ALA A 59 4.60 -6.03 -5.20
N MET A 60 4.40 -6.49 -3.95
CA MET A 60 3.20 -6.16 -3.17
C MET A 60 3.08 -4.65 -2.92
N VAL A 61 4.16 -3.97 -2.53
CA VAL A 61 4.19 -2.51 -2.33
C VAL A 61 3.80 -1.77 -3.61
N LYS A 62 4.33 -2.21 -4.76
CA LYS A 62 3.98 -1.63 -6.07
C LYS A 62 2.49 -1.78 -6.37
N ASP A 63 1.92 -2.96 -6.14
CA ASP A 63 0.51 -3.23 -6.41
C ASP A 63 -0.41 -2.44 -5.46
N MET A 64 -0.04 -2.34 -4.17
CA MET A 64 -0.76 -1.51 -3.19
C MET A 64 -0.74 -0.03 -3.56
N LYS A 65 0.42 0.51 -3.99
CA LYS A 65 0.51 1.89 -4.50
C LYS A 65 -0.38 2.11 -5.71
N ALA A 66 -0.38 1.16 -6.65
CA ALA A 66 -1.23 1.26 -7.84
C ALA A 66 -2.73 1.20 -7.50
N LEU A 67 -3.13 0.39 -6.50
CA LEU A 67 -4.50 0.35 -6.01
C LEU A 67 -4.89 1.66 -5.33
N ARG A 68 -4.06 2.16 -4.40
CA ARG A 68 -4.26 3.44 -3.72
C ARG A 68 -4.47 4.57 -4.73
N ASP A 69 -3.60 4.68 -5.73
CA ASP A 69 -3.68 5.74 -6.74
C ASP A 69 -4.99 5.65 -7.56
N LYS A 70 -5.50 4.44 -7.82
CA LYS A 70 -6.81 4.25 -8.47
C LYS A 70 -7.95 4.68 -7.56
N VAL A 71 -7.91 4.30 -6.29
CA VAL A 71 -8.94 4.67 -5.30
C VAL A 71 -8.99 6.18 -5.12
N THR A 72 -7.84 6.86 -4.96
CA THR A 72 -7.78 8.33 -4.88
C THR A 72 -8.38 9.01 -6.12
N LYS A 73 -8.14 8.46 -7.32
CA LYS A 73 -8.72 8.99 -8.55
C LYS A 73 -10.24 8.84 -8.59
N VAL A 74 -10.77 7.71 -8.13
CA VAL A 74 -12.22 7.47 -8.05
C VAL A 74 -12.86 8.43 -7.05
N ASP A 75 -12.27 8.60 -5.87
CA ASP A 75 -12.74 9.54 -4.84
C ASP A 75 -12.79 10.98 -5.37
N ALA A 76 -11.73 11.42 -6.05
CA ALA A 76 -11.66 12.74 -6.66
C ALA A 76 -12.71 12.94 -7.76
N ALA A 77 -12.89 11.94 -8.64
CA ALA A 77 -13.89 11.99 -9.70
C ALA A 77 -15.32 12.04 -9.15
N TRP A 78 -15.58 11.30 -8.07
CA TRP A 78 -16.88 11.31 -7.42
C TRP A 78 -17.16 12.68 -6.77
N THR A 79 -16.19 13.22 -6.02
CA THR A 79 -16.30 14.55 -5.41
C THR A 79 -16.54 15.64 -6.45
N GLN A 80 -15.84 15.58 -7.59
CA GLN A 80 -16.03 16.50 -8.69
C GLN A 80 -17.43 16.39 -9.30
N GLY A 81 -17.93 15.17 -9.51
CA GLY A 81 -19.27 14.92 -10.02
C GLY A 81 -20.35 15.48 -9.10
N ASP A 82 -20.20 15.30 -7.78
CA ASP A 82 -21.15 15.80 -6.78
C ASP A 82 -21.18 17.34 -6.75
N GLN A 83 -20.01 17.99 -6.85
CA GLN A 83 -19.92 19.45 -6.98
C GLN A 83 -20.58 19.98 -8.26
N GLN A 84 -20.39 19.31 -9.40
CA GLN A 84 -21.03 19.68 -10.65
C GLN A 84 -22.56 19.53 -10.57
N LEU A 85 -23.03 18.47 -9.92
CA LEU A 85 -24.46 18.23 -9.71
C LEU A 85 -25.07 19.34 -8.85
N LEU A 86 -24.43 19.68 -7.72
CA LEU A 86 -24.85 20.79 -6.85
C LEU A 86 -24.86 22.14 -7.59
N ALA A 87 -23.83 22.43 -8.38
CA ALA A 87 -23.77 23.66 -9.17
C ALA A 87 -24.91 23.74 -10.20
N SER A 88 -25.32 22.61 -10.79
CA SER A 88 -26.43 22.56 -11.75
C SER A 88 -27.81 22.84 -11.14
N PHE A 89 -27.96 22.71 -9.81
CA PHE A 89 -29.19 23.05 -9.09
C PHE A 89 -29.24 24.49 -8.60
N GLN A 90 -28.14 25.25 -8.71
CA GLN A 90 -28.05 26.65 -8.30
C GLN A 90 -28.22 27.64 -9.47
N SER A 91 -28.33 27.12 -10.70
CA SER A 91 -28.63 27.85 -11.94
C SER A 91 -30.10 27.76 -12.32
#